data_AF-A0A7C1QG08-F1
#
_entry.id   AF-A0A7C1QG08-F1
#
_cell.length_a   1.000
_cell.length_b   1.000
_cell.length_c   1.000
_cell.angle_alpha   90.00
_cell.angle_beta   90.00
_cell.angle_gamma   90.00
#
_symmetry.space_group_name_H-M   'P 1'
#
loop_
_entity.id
_entity.type
_entity.pdbx_description
1 polymer ?
#
loop_
_entity_poly.entity_id
_entity_poly.type
_entity_poly.pdbx_seq_one_letter_code
_entity_poly.pdbx_strand_id
1 'polypeptide(L)'
;MCHIESCPKGGSERHLQKDFWLFIDGNHDVVVFDFPLIGDFDPTSYYTTLKEAIIQSIMLTYNLEESEISSFLNPVPGKNEQSIVIFETEEGGTGVLKSLLNTSLDRFDKFIENLFRILHVKSLEPYEETMDACITACYNCLLRFRNQFEHNLLNRKIILPLIKLLNKSKLKGISEVSELDLREKLKNLKEKCDSELEKMVLDEITKQKIRLPDEAQKLYTENDVPISKADFFYNPDTYLFVDGPPHTPENVQREDKAKRDKIESYGHTVIELDFKDGKYHEDSSIITQEVSKLRDFFDDIIDYDSQ
;
A
#
# COMPACT_ATOMS: atom_id res chain seq x y z
N MET A 1 -15.69 14.06 48.79
CA MET A 1 -14.48 13.50 49.44
C MET A 1 -13.66 12.84 48.34
N CYS A 2 -12.52 13.42 47.95
CA CYS A 2 -11.59 12.76 47.03
C CYS A 2 -10.87 11.65 47.79
N HIS A 3 -10.92 10.43 47.26
CA HIS A 3 -10.13 9.32 47.76
C HIS A 3 -8.65 9.64 47.48
N ILE A 4 -7.86 9.86 48.53
CA ILE A 4 -6.40 9.96 48.40
C ILE A 4 -5.87 8.54 48.51
N GLU A 5 -5.57 7.92 47.38
CA GLU A 5 -4.91 6.61 47.36
C GLU A 5 -3.43 6.80 47.67
N SER A 6 -3.02 6.43 48.89
CA SER A 6 -1.61 6.39 49.28
C SER A 6 -1.00 5.05 48.88
N CYS A 7 0.01 5.06 47.99
CA CYS A 7 0.72 3.86 47.59
C CYS A 7 1.46 3.23 48.79
N PRO A 8 1.23 1.95 49.15
CA PRO A 8 1.89 1.28 50.28
C PRO A 8 3.42 1.17 50.18
N LYS A 9 3.98 1.44 49.00
CA LYS A 9 5.42 1.42 48.71
C LYS A 9 6.04 2.83 48.63
N GLY A 10 5.30 3.89 49.01
CA GLY A 10 5.79 5.27 48.92
C GLY A 10 5.79 5.83 47.50
N GLY A 11 4.98 5.25 46.60
CA GLY A 11 4.70 5.80 45.28
C GLY A 11 4.14 7.22 45.38
N SER A 12 4.67 8.13 44.57
CA SER A 12 4.18 9.51 44.44
C SER A 12 4.01 9.82 42.94
N GLU A 13 3.43 10.95 42.58
CA GLU A 13 3.31 11.36 41.17
C GLU A 13 4.66 11.37 40.42
N ARG A 14 5.79 11.58 41.15
CA ARG A 14 7.15 11.53 40.58
C ARG A 14 7.58 10.12 40.13
N HIS A 15 6.87 9.09 40.59
CA HIS A 15 7.08 7.69 40.21
C HIS A 15 6.13 7.24 39.09
N LEU A 16 5.21 8.11 38.65
CA LEU A 16 4.36 7.83 37.50
C LEU A 16 5.14 8.09 36.22
N GLN A 17 5.50 7.01 35.56
CA GLN A 17 5.93 7.05 34.18
C GLN A 17 4.69 7.23 33.30
N LYS A 18 4.54 8.43 32.73
CA LYS A 18 3.48 8.78 31.78
C LYS A 18 4.01 8.59 30.35
N ASP A 19 3.12 8.56 29.38
CA ASP A 19 3.47 8.51 27.95
C ASP A 19 4.13 7.18 27.51
N PHE A 20 3.75 6.06 28.13
CA PHE A 20 4.09 4.73 27.63
C PHE A 20 3.09 4.29 26.57
N TRP A 21 3.61 3.97 25.40
CA TRP A 21 2.86 3.34 24.32
C TRP A 21 3.25 1.87 24.28
N LEU A 22 2.34 1.01 24.70
CA LEU A 22 2.44 -0.41 24.39
C LEU A 22 1.94 -0.56 22.95
N PHE A 23 2.83 -0.96 22.05
CA PHE A 23 2.46 -1.34 20.70
C PHE A 23 2.85 -2.80 20.47
N ILE A 24 2.08 -3.43 19.60
CA ILE A 24 2.38 -4.74 19.05
C ILE A 24 2.75 -4.46 17.60
N ASP A 25 3.92 -4.93 17.19
CA ASP A 25 4.34 -4.92 15.80
C ASP A 25 4.01 -6.29 15.20
N GLY A 26 3.32 -6.31 14.07
CA GLY A 26 2.76 -7.52 13.48
C GLY A 26 2.58 -7.34 11.98
N ASN A 27 2.83 -8.41 11.22
CA ASN A 27 2.59 -8.45 9.78
C ASN A 27 1.16 -8.94 9.53
N HIS A 28 0.38 -8.14 8.80
CA HIS A 28 -1.00 -8.44 8.45
C HIS A 28 -1.21 -8.16 6.97
N ASP A 29 -1.93 -9.05 6.29
CA ASP A 29 -2.34 -8.79 4.92
C ASP A 29 -3.39 -7.67 4.89
N VAL A 30 -3.25 -6.76 3.92
CA VAL A 30 -4.17 -5.64 3.68
C VAL A 30 -4.54 -5.61 2.21
N VAL A 31 -5.82 -5.37 1.93
CA VAL A 31 -6.32 -5.08 0.59
C VAL A 31 -7.10 -3.79 0.61
N VAL A 32 -6.84 -2.94 -0.38
CA VAL A 32 -7.56 -1.70 -0.61
C VAL A 32 -8.40 -1.86 -1.87
N PHE A 33 -9.71 -1.61 -1.75
CA PHE A 33 -10.60 -1.57 -2.89
C PHE A 33 -11.01 -0.13 -3.21
N ASP A 34 -10.70 0.30 -4.43
CA ASP A 34 -11.15 1.57 -4.99
C ASP A 34 -12.30 1.33 -5.97
N PHE A 35 -13.48 1.86 -5.63
CA PHE A 35 -14.65 1.79 -6.50
C PHE A 35 -15.19 3.19 -6.79
N PRO A 36 -15.57 3.46 -8.06
CA PRO A 36 -16.31 4.66 -8.36
C PRO A 36 -17.69 4.60 -7.70
N LEU A 37 -18.22 5.78 -7.36
CA LEU A 37 -19.63 5.91 -6.99
C LEU A 37 -20.50 5.72 -8.23
N ILE A 38 -21.31 4.66 -8.27
CA ILE A 38 -22.18 4.34 -9.42
C ILE A 38 -23.63 4.61 -9.07
N GLY A 39 -24.18 5.66 -9.67
CA GLY A 39 -25.54 6.14 -9.42
C GLY A 39 -25.55 7.46 -8.66
N ASP A 40 -26.74 7.92 -8.31
CA ASP A 40 -26.95 9.15 -7.54
C ASP A 40 -27.39 8.76 -6.12
N PHE A 41 -26.41 8.38 -5.30
CA PHE A 41 -26.60 7.92 -3.93
C PHE A 41 -25.73 8.74 -2.97
N ASP A 42 -26.16 8.80 -1.70
CA ASP A 42 -25.33 9.35 -0.64
C ASP A 42 -24.02 8.53 -0.51
N PRO A 43 -22.84 9.16 -0.65
CA PRO A 43 -21.55 8.47 -0.63
C PRO A 43 -21.32 7.71 0.68
N THR A 44 -21.68 8.30 1.82
CA THR A 44 -21.48 7.65 3.13
C THR A 44 -22.29 6.37 3.22
N SER A 45 -23.58 6.41 2.88
CA SER A 45 -24.43 5.21 2.83
C SER A 45 -23.91 4.19 1.81
N TYR A 46 -23.50 4.63 0.62
CA TYR A 46 -23.00 3.78 -0.45
C TYR A 46 -21.73 3.01 -0.05
N TYR A 47 -20.68 3.71 0.39
CA TYR A 47 -19.41 3.09 0.75
C TYR A 47 -19.51 2.28 2.05
N THR A 48 -20.34 2.70 3.01
CA THR A 48 -20.61 1.90 4.22
C THR A 48 -21.30 0.58 3.86
N THR A 49 -22.33 0.63 3.00
CA THR A 49 -23.01 -0.57 2.49
C THR A 49 -22.05 -1.48 1.73
N LEU A 50 -21.21 -0.90 0.86
CA LEU A 50 -20.27 -1.66 0.04
C LEU A 50 -19.20 -2.35 0.90
N LYS A 51 -18.61 -1.63 1.86
CA LYS A 51 -17.66 -2.18 2.85
C LYS A 51 -18.26 -3.37 3.58
N GLU A 52 -19.48 -3.21 4.12
CA GLU A 52 -20.15 -4.26 4.90
C GLU A 52 -20.52 -5.48 4.05
N ALA A 53 -20.90 -5.28 2.78
CA ALA A 53 -21.16 -6.37 1.85
C ALA A 53 -19.89 -7.15 1.48
N ILE A 54 -18.79 -6.44 1.20
CA ILE A 54 -17.51 -7.04 0.81
C ILE A 54 -16.92 -7.85 1.98
N ILE A 55 -16.79 -7.25 3.17
CA ILE A 55 -16.18 -7.95 4.31
C ILE A 55 -16.97 -9.20 4.69
N GLN A 56 -18.31 -9.14 4.65
CA GLN A 56 -19.15 -10.32 4.90
C GLN A 56 -18.97 -11.38 3.83
N SER A 57 -18.80 -10.98 2.56
CA SER A 57 -18.57 -11.94 1.49
C SER A 57 -17.22 -12.64 1.63
N ILE A 58 -16.19 -11.91 2.04
CA ILE A 58 -14.88 -12.51 2.34
C ILE A 58 -15.01 -13.51 3.50
N MET A 59 -15.64 -13.12 4.61
CA MET A 59 -15.85 -14.02 5.74
C MET A 59 -16.60 -15.29 5.32
N LEU A 60 -17.65 -15.19 4.50
CA LEU A 60 -18.38 -16.37 4.00
C LEU A 60 -17.54 -17.24 3.05
N THR A 61 -16.67 -16.63 2.26
CA THR A 61 -15.83 -17.33 1.26
C THR A 61 -14.74 -18.18 1.92
N TYR A 62 -14.26 -17.74 3.08
CA TYR A 62 -13.18 -18.38 3.83
C TYR A 62 -13.62 -19.00 5.16
N ASN A 63 -14.91 -18.88 5.50
CA ASN A 63 -15.49 -19.32 6.77
C ASN A 63 -14.78 -18.71 7.99
N LEU A 64 -14.60 -17.38 7.95
CA LEU A 64 -13.92 -16.62 9.00
C LEU A 64 -14.89 -16.17 10.09
N GLU A 65 -14.37 -16.06 11.30
CA GLU A 65 -14.96 -15.34 12.41
C GLU A 65 -14.79 -13.84 12.24
N GLU A 66 -15.70 -13.06 12.85
CA GLU A 66 -15.69 -11.59 12.76
C GLU A 66 -14.45 -10.95 13.42
N SER A 67 -13.71 -11.70 14.24
CA SER A 67 -12.46 -11.26 14.87
C SER A 67 -11.20 -11.54 14.05
N GLU A 68 -11.31 -12.22 12.90
CA GLU A 68 -10.16 -12.54 12.03
C GLU A 68 -9.95 -11.51 10.92
N ILE A 69 -10.95 -10.65 10.66
CA ILE A 69 -10.89 -9.64 9.60
C ILE A 69 -11.60 -8.36 10.01
N SER A 70 -11.03 -7.21 9.65
CA SER A 70 -11.62 -5.89 9.92
C SER A 70 -11.53 -4.98 8.71
N SER A 71 -12.27 -3.87 8.76
CA SER A 71 -12.31 -2.91 7.67
C SER A 71 -12.65 -1.50 8.13
N PHE A 72 -12.17 -0.52 7.36
CA PHE A 72 -12.54 0.89 7.50
C PHE A 72 -12.61 1.59 6.15
N LEU A 73 -13.21 2.77 6.13
CA LEU A 73 -13.30 3.63 4.95
C LEU A 73 -12.22 4.69 5.03
N ASN A 74 -11.42 4.81 3.97
CA ASN A 74 -10.42 5.86 3.82
C ASN A 74 -10.90 6.90 2.79
N PRO A 75 -11.14 8.16 3.17
CA PRO A 75 -11.54 9.20 2.22
C PRO A 75 -10.47 9.44 1.14
N VAL A 76 -10.88 9.53 -0.12
CA VAL A 76 -9.97 9.87 -1.22
C VAL A 76 -9.87 11.41 -1.35
N PRO A 77 -8.69 12.02 -1.18
CA PRO A 77 -8.53 13.47 -1.27
C PRO A 77 -9.05 14.05 -2.59
N GLY A 78 -9.85 15.10 -2.51
CA GLY A 78 -10.38 15.81 -3.68
C GLY A 78 -11.50 15.09 -4.45
N LYS A 79 -11.99 13.95 -3.95
CA LYS A 79 -13.09 13.20 -4.55
C LYS A 79 -14.20 12.91 -3.54
N ASN A 80 -15.40 12.67 -4.06
CA ASN A 80 -16.53 12.20 -3.26
C ASN A 80 -16.57 10.65 -3.20
N GLU A 81 -15.39 10.06 -3.06
CA GLU A 81 -15.13 8.61 -3.13
C GLU A 81 -14.36 8.17 -1.88
N GLN A 82 -14.53 6.92 -1.49
CA GLN A 82 -13.83 6.34 -0.35
C GLN A 82 -13.24 4.99 -0.74
N SER A 83 -11.98 4.77 -0.39
CA SER A 83 -11.34 3.48 -0.49
C SER A 83 -11.80 2.59 0.65
N ILE A 84 -12.05 1.31 0.37
CA ILE A 84 -12.39 0.33 1.39
C ILE A 84 -11.11 -0.42 1.74
N VAL A 85 -10.61 -0.20 2.95
CA VAL A 85 -9.43 -0.89 3.47
C VAL A 85 -9.89 -2.07 4.29
N ILE A 86 -9.41 -3.26 3.95
CA ILE A 86 -9.69 -4.52 4.65
C ILE A 86 -8.36 -5.13 5.06
N PHE A 87 -8.26 -5.60 6.30
CA PHE A 87 -7.04 -6.19 6.83
C PHE A 87 -7.37 -7.36 7.74
N GLU A 88 -6.45 -8.33 7.76
CA GLU A 88 -6.52 -9.47 8.67
C GLU A 88 -6.08 -9.02 10.07
N THR A 89 -6.79 -9.43 11.12
CA THR A 89 -6.55 -8.98 12.49
C THR A 89 -5.69 -9.93 13.31
N GLU A 90 -5.47 -11.16 12.83
CA GLU A 90 -4.54 -12.11 13.44
C GLU A 90 -3.12 -11.95 12.87
N GLU A 91 -2.12 -12.05 13.74
CA GLU A 91 -0.71 -11.85 13.40
C GLU A 91 -0.20 -12.95 12.45
N GLY A 92 0.53 -12.54 11.41
CA GLY A 92 1.13 -13.42 10.41
C GLY A 92 0.24 -13.68 9.19
N GLY A 93 -1.04 -13.28 9.25
CA GLY A 93 -2.00 -13.48 8.18
C GLY A 93 -2.31 -14.97 7.93
N THR A 94 -3.58 -15.26 7.71
CA THR A 94 -4.04 -16.54 7.17
C THR A 94 -3.86 -16.64 5.65
N GLY A 95 -3.42 -15.56 5.01
CA GLY A 95 -3.27 -15.47 3.56
C GLY A 95 -4.61 -15.43 2.82
N VAL A 96 -5.69 -15.07 3.52
CA VAL A 96 -7.05 -14.98 2.96
C VAL A 96 -7.10 -13.92 1.88
N LEU A 97 -6.58 -12.73 2.18
CA LEU A 97 -6.65 -11.60 1.25
C LEU A 97 -5.74 -11.83 0.03
N LYS A 98 -4.53 -12.37 0.24
CA LYS A 98 -3.63 -12.83 -0.83
C LYS A 98 -4.31 -13.92 -1.68
N SER A 99 -4.99 -14.88 -1.05
CA SER A 99 -5.71 -15.95 -1.73
C SER A 99 -6.89 -15.43 -2.55
N LEU A 100 -7.59 -14.39 -2.07
CA LEU A 100 -8.75 -13.81 -2.75
C LEU A 100 -8.35 -13.20 -4.10
N LEU A 101 -7.17 -12.59 -4.15
CA LEU A 101 -6.63 -11.93 -5.34
C LEU A 101 -5.81 -12.84 -6.26
N ASN A 102 -5.62 -14.11 -5.89
CA ASN A 102 -4.88 -15.05 -6.71
C ASN A 102 -5.70 -15.51 -7.93
N THR A 103 -5.33 -15.04 -9.12
CA THR A 103 -6.03 -15.35 -10.39
C THR A 103 -5.98 -16.82 -10.80
N SER A 104 -5.15 -17.64 -10.15
CA SER A 104 -5.09 -19.10 -10.39
C SER A 104 -6.12 -19.87 -9.57
N LEU A 105 -6.81 -19.22 -8.63
CA LEU A 105 -7.83 -19.80 -7.77
C LEU A 105 -9.23 -19.32 -8.16
N ASP A 106 -10.24 -20.11 -7.81
CA ASP A 106 -11.67 -19.77 -8.00
C ASP A 106 -12.24 -18.92 -6.84
N ARG A 107 -11.36 -18.35 -6.00
CA ARG A 107 -11.75 -17.66 -4.75
C ARG A 107 -12.47 -16.37 -5.00
N PHE A 108 -12.02 -15.59 -5.99
CA PHE A 108 -12.71 -14.37 -6.40
C PHE A 108 -14.12 -14.67 -6.92
N ASP A 109 -14.30 -15.74 -7.71
CA ASP A 109 -15.62 -16.14 -8.22
C ASP A 109 -16.56 -16.52 -7.07
N LYS A 110 -16.10 -17.33 -6.11
CA LYS A 110 -16.86 -17.66 -4.89
C LYS A 110 -17.21 -16.42 -4.06
N PHE A 111 -16.30 -15.46 -3.98
CA PHE A 111 -16.56 -14.17 -3.35
C PHE A 111 -17.68 -13.39 -4.05
N ILE A 112 -17.72 -13.38 -5.39
CA ILE A 112 -18.83 -12.75 -6.12
C ILE A 112 -20.14 -13.51 -5.88
N GLU A 113 -20.13 -14.84 -5.89
CA GLU A 113 -21.32 -15.66 -5.59
C GLU A 113 -21.87 -15.38 -4.17
N ASN A 114 -20.99 -15.31 -3.18
CA ASN A 114 -21.36 -14.99 -1.80
C ASN A 114 -21.86 -13.56 -1.64
N LEU A 115 -21.37 -12.61 -2.45
CA LEU A 115 -21.87 -11.24 -2.47
C LEU A 115 -23.33 -11.20 -2.92
N PHE A 116 -23.70 -11.99 -3.94
CA PHE A 116 -25.10 -12.13 -4.37
C PHE A 116 -25.98 -12.73 -3.27
N ARG A 117 -25.46 -13.78 -2.59
CA ARG A 117 -26.14 -14.41 -1.46
C ARG A 117 -26.39 -13.41 -0.33
N ILE A 118 -25.38 -12.65 0.07
CA ILE A 118 -25.48 -11.58 1.07
C ILE A 118 -26.52 -10.56 0.65
N LEU A 119 -26.56 -10.16 -0.61
CA LEU A 119 -27.49 -9.14 -1.07
C LEU A 119 -28.91 -9.68 -1.35
N HIS A 120 -29.18 -10.96 -1.07
CA HIS A 120 -30.45 -11.64 -1.36
C HIS A 120 -30.83 -11.54 -2.86
N VAL A 121 -29.83 -11.62 -3.73
CA VAL A 121 -29.99 -11.53 -5.19
C VAL A 121 -29.76 -12.90 -5.82
N LYS A 122 -30.74 -13.36 -6.60
CA LYS A 122 -30.63 -14.60 -7.39
C LYS A 122 -30.14 -14.33 -8.82
N SER A 123 -30.59 -13.22 -9.42
CA SER A 123 -30.10 -12.76 -10.72
C SER A 123 -30.25 -11.25 -10.85
N LEU A 124 -29.37 -10.61 -11.64
CA LEU A 124 -29.48 -9.19 -11.99
C LEU A 124 -30.01 -8.97 -13.42
N GLU A 125 -30.07 -10.02 -14.24
CA GLU A 125 -30.55 -9.98 -15.63
C GLU A 125 -31.27 -11.30 -15.98
N PRO A 126 -32.62 -11.38 -15.89
CA PRO A 126 -33.50 -10.38 -15.29
C PRO A 126 -33.28 -10.26 -13.77
N TYR A 127 -33.67 -9.12 -13.20
CA TYR A 127 -33.56 -8.92 -11.76
C TYR A 127 -34.52 -9.84 -11.00
N GLU A 128 -33.97 -10.69 -10.14
CA GLU A 128 -34.71 -11.63 -9.30
C GLU A 128 -34.05 -11.69 -7.91
N GLU A 129 -34.85 -11.51 -6.86
CA GLU A 129 -34.42 -11.62 -5.46
C GLU A 129 -34.71 -13.03 -4.91
N THR A 130 -34.06 -13.40 -3.82
CA THR A 130 -34.42 -14.62 -3.09
C THR A 130 -35.78 -14.46 -2.38
N MET A 131 -36.44 -15.57 -2.05
CA MET A 131 -37.76 -15.52 -1.38
C MET A 131 -37.73 -14.85 -0.01
N ASP A 132 -36.58 -14.86 0.66
CA ASP A 132 -36.30 -14.27 1.96
C ASP A 132 -35.66 -12.88 1.88
N ALA A 133 -35.72 -12.22 0.71
CA ALA A 133 -35.22 -10.87 0.48
C ALA A 133 -35.79 -9.83 1.47
N CYS A 134 -34.92 -9.26 2.32
CA CYS A 134 -35.30 -8.15 3.20
C CYS A 134 -35.47 -6.84 2.41
N ILE A 135 -36.21 -5.85 2.92
CA ILE A 135 -36.47 -4.61 2.16
C ILE A 135 -35.18 -3.76 2.01
N THR A 136 -34.45 -3.57 3.11
CA THR A 136 -33.31 -2.62 3.19
C THR A 136 -32.02 -3.31 3.64
N ALA A 137 -32.01 -3.82 4.87
CA ALA A 137 -30.92 -4.58 5.47
C ALA A 137 -31.48 -5.45 6.63
N CYS A 138 -30.85 -6.59 6.91
CA CYS A 138 -31.16 -7.50 8.01
C CYS A 138 -29.88 -8.24 8.47
N TYR A 139 -29.98 -9.00 9.56
CA TYR A 139 -28.86 -9.78 10.11
C TYR A 139 -28.41 -10.97 9.25
N ASN A 140 -29.19 -11.34 8.23
CA ASN A 140 -28.79 -12.36 7.25
C ASN A 140 -28.07 -11.75 6.03
N CYS A 141 -27.96 -10.41 5.95
CA CYS A 141 -27.28 -9.72 4.85
C CYS A 141 -26.18 -8.76 5.30
N LEU A 142 -26.55 -7.61 5.86
CA LEU A 142 -25.62 -6.49 6.10
C LEU A 142 -25.49 -6.13 7.58
N LEU A 143 -26.50 -6.40 8.40
CA LEU A 143 -26.47 -6.03 9.82
C LEU A 143 -25.63 -7.05 10.59
N ARG A 144 -24.69 -6.54 11.40
CA ARG A 144 -23.90 -7.30 12.35
C ARG A 144 -23.99 -6.66 13.72
N PHE A 145 -23.58 -7.39 14.75
CA PHE A 145 -23.54 -6.81 16.09
C PHE A 145 -22.47 -5.73 16.22
N ARG A 146 -21.33 -5.84 15.50
CA ARG A 146 -20.23 -4.87 15.59
C ARG A 146 -20.47 -3.59 14.78
N ASN A 147 -21.36 -3.60 13.79
CA ASN A 147 -21.67 -2.44 12.94
C ASN A 147 -22.97 -1.71 13.36
N GLN A 148 -23.46 -1.89 14.59
CA GLN A 148 -24.74 -1.31 15.06
C GLN A 148 -24.87 0.20 14.82
N PHE A 149 -23.78 0.95 14.98
CA PHE A 149 -23.77 2.39 14.75
C PHE A 149 -23.95 2.80 13.29
N GLU A 150 -23.77 1.86 12.35
CA GLU A 150 -23.87 2.07 10.92
C GLU A 150 -25.21 1.57 10.34
N HIS A 151 -26.07 0.92 11.15
CA HIS A 151 -27.29 0.26 10.65
C HIS A 151 -28.22 1.17 9.84
N ASN A 152 -28.31 2.45 10.20
CA ASN A 152 -29.12 3.43 9.50
C ASN A 152 -28.58 3.83 8.11
N LEU A 153 -27.32 3.52 7.82
CA LEU A 153 -26.64 3.79 6.55
C LEU A 153 -26.75 2.62 5.56
N LEU A 154 -27.12 1.43 6.03
CA LEU A 154 -27.03 0.20 5.23
C LEU A 154 -28.28 -0.02 4.36
N ASN A 155 -28.07 -0.17 3.06
CA ASN A 155 -29.14 -0.52 2.11
C ASN A 155 -28.62 -1.40 0.97
N ARG A 156 -28.97 -2.68 0.96
CA ARG A 156 -28.45 -3.67 -0.01
C ARG A 156 -28.68 -3.32 -1.48
N LYS A 157 -29.65 -2.45 -1.79
CA LYS A 157 -30.04 -2.13 -3.16
C LYS A 157 -29.17 -1.05 -3.82
N ILE A 158 -28.53 -0.17 -3.04
CA ILE A 158 -27.82 1.00 -3.60
C ILE A 158 -26.50 0.62 -4.28
N ILE A 159 -25.92 -0.53 -3.93
CA ILE A 159 -24.66 -1.03 -4.51
C ILE A 159 -24.86 -1.99 -5.69
N LEU A 160 -26.11 -2.41 -5.99
CA LEU A 160 -26.40 -3.35 -7.07
C LEU A 160 -25.89 -2.93 -8.45
N PRO A 161 -25.89 -1.64 -8.84
CA PRO A 161 -25.29 -1.21 -10.10
C PRO A 161 -23.82 -1.60 -10.22
N LEU A 162 -23.03 -1.45 -9.14
CA LEU A 162 -21.64 -1.87 -9.10
C LEU A 162 -21.50 -3.39 -9.11
N ILE A 163 -22.30 -4.09 -8.30
CA ILE A 163 -22.25 -5.57 -8.24
C ILE A 163 -22.54 -6.19 -9.61
N LYS A 164 -23.43 -5.57 -10.39
CA LYS A 164 -23.72 -5.95 -11.77
C LYS A 164 -22.49 -5.87 -12.68
N LEU A 165 -21.66 -4.84 -12.52
CA LEU A 165 -20.42 -4.70 -13.26
C LEU A 165 -19.39 -5.73 -12.79
N LEU A 166 -19.21 -5.87 -11.47
CA LEU A 166 -18.27 -6.82 -10.89
C LEU A 166 -18.55 -8.26 -11.33
N ASN A 167 -19.82 -8.67 -11.41
CA ASN A 167 -20.21 -9.99 -11.90
C ASN A 167 -19.82 -10.27 -13.36
N LYS A 168 -19.60 -9.22 -14.16
CA LYS A 168 -19.14 -9.32 -15.56
C LYS A 168 -17.64 -9.08 -15.69
N SER A 169 -16.98 -8.68 -14.62
CA SER A 169 -15.54 -8.42 -14.58
C SER A 169 -14.77 -9.72 -14.37
N LYS A 170 -13.50 -9.71 -14.79
CA LYS A 170 -12.54 -10.76 -14.45
C LYS A 170 -11.39 -10.13 -13.69
N LEU A 171 -10.95 -10.82 -12.64
CA LEU A 171 -9.73 -10.43 -11.97
C LEU A 171 -8.56 -10.60 -12.93
N LYS A 172 -7.80 -9.52 -13.11
CA LYS A 172 -6.58 -9.52 -13.90
C LYS A 172 -5.53 -8.88 -13.02
N GLY A 173 -4.45 -9.60 -12.74
CA GLY A 173 -3.27 -8.98 -12.16
C GLY A 173 -2.81 -7.87 -13.10
N ILE A 174 -2.76 -6.63 -12.60
CA ILE A 174 -2.02 -5.55 -13.24
C ILE A 174 -0.57 -5.85 -12.91
N SER A 175 0.03 -6.80 -13.64
CA SER A 175 1.41 -7.27 -13.46
C SER A 175 1.87 -7.10 -12.02
N GLU A 176 1.39 -7.96 -11.12
CA GLU A 176 2.15 -8.24 -9.90
C GLU A 176 3.56 -8.52 -10.41
N VAL A 177 4.51 -7.62 -10.11
CA VAL A 177 5.91 -7.94 -10.32
C VAL A 177 6.14 -9.06 -9.33
N SER A 178 6.03 -10.31 -9.79
CA SER A 178 6.17 -11.47 -8.94
C SER A 178 7.51 -11.37 -8.20
N GLU A 179 7.67 -12.03 -7.06
CA GLU A 179 8.98 -12.02 -6.39
C GLU A 179 10.11 -12.48 -7.34
N LEU A 180 9.77 -13.36 -8.29
CA LEU A 180 10.62 -13.74 -9.42
C LEU A 180 10.92 -12.57 -10.36
N ASP A 181 9.92 -11.80 -10.78
CA ASP A 181 10.11 -10.61 -11.62
C ASP A 181 10.88 -9.49 -10.90
N LEU A 182 10.75 -9.36 -9.57
CA LEU A 182 11.53 -8.40 -8.77
C LEU A 182 12.97 -8.82 -8.65
N ARG A 183 13.21 -10.10 -8.37
CA ARG A 183 14.56 -10.67 -8.37
C ARG A 183 15.21 -10.52 -9.74
N GLU A 184 14.44 -10.72 -10.81
CA GLU A 184 14.92 -10.50 -12.19
C GLU A 184 15.17 -9.01 -12.48
N LYS A 185 14.27 -8.11 -12.08
CA LYS A 185 14.44 -6.66 -12.21
C LYS A 185 15.67 -6.17 -11.42
N LEU A 186 15.80 -6.57 -10.16
CA LEU A 186 16.94 -6.25 -9.31
C LEU A 186 18.24 -6.80 -9.92
N LYS A 187 18.24 -8.04 -10.42
CA LYS A 187 19.39 -8.61 -11.12
C LYS A 187 19.77 -7.79 -12.36
N ASN A 188 18.79 -7.44 -13.19
CA ASN A 188 19.01 -6.64 -14.41
C ASN A 188 19.53 -5.22 -14.09
N LEU A 189 19.08 -4.61 -12.99
CA LEU A 189 19.60 -3.32 -12.50
C LEU A 189 21.04 -3.48 -11.99
N LYS A 190 21.32 -4.52 -11.20
CA LYS A 190 22.67 -4.80 -10.67
C LYS A 190 23.69 -5.11 -11.75
N GLU A 191 23.30 -5.79 -12.82
CA GLU A 191 24.17 -6.08 -13.98
C GLU A 191 24.58 -4.80 -14.73
N LYS A 192 23.80 -3.73 -14.62
CA LYS A 192 24.08 -2.43 -15.23
C LYS A 192 24.83 -1.47 -14.31
N CYS A 193 24.98 -1.75 -13.02
CA CYS A 193 25.68 -0.87 -12.09
C CYS A 193 27.18 -0.77 -12.41
N ASP A 194 27.75 0.43 -12.27
CA ASP A 194 29.17 0.71 -12.54
C ASP A 194 30.04 0.54 -11.27
N SER A 195 29.43 0.46 -10.07
CA SER A 195 30.13 0.28 -8.80
C SER A 195 29.45 -0.71 -7.83
N GLU A 196 30.21 -1.22 -6.86
CA GLU A 196 29.66 -2.04 -5.76
C GLU A 196 28.78 -1.22 -4.82
N LEU A 197 29.07 0.08 -4.66
CA LEU A 197 28.26 1.00 -3.84
C LEU A 197 26.83 1.10 -4.39
N GLU A 198 26.66 1.23 -5.71
CA GLU A 198 25.35 1.21 -6.37
C GLU A 198 24.57 -0.09 -6.10
N LYS A 199 25.25 -1.24 -6.11
CA LYS A 199 24.62 -2.53 -5.80
C LYS A 199 24.17 -2.61 -4.35
N MET A 200 24.98 -2.10 -3.41
CA MET A 200 24.64 -2.02 -1.99
C MET A 200 23.43 -1.09 -1.77
N VAL A 201 23.35 0.02 -2.50
CA VAL A 201 22.19 0.92 -2.49
C VAL A 201 20.93 0.21 -2.99
N LEU A 202 21.00 -0.55 -4.09
CA LEU A 202 19.85 -1.34 -4.57
C LEU A 202 19.39 -2.40 -3.57
N ASP A 203 20.33 -3.07 -2.90
CA ASP A 203 20.02 -4.04 -1.85
C ASP A 203 19.29 -3.38 -0.68
N GLU A 204 19.76 -2.20 -0.26
CA GLU A 204 19.13 -1.46 0.82
C GLU A 204 17.76 -0.86 0.42
N ILE A 205 17.60 -0.39 -0.83
CA ILE A 205 16.29 0.02 -1.38
C ILE A 205 15.29 -1.14 -1.29
N THR A 206 15.71 -2.33 -1.70
CA THR A 206 14.88 -3.55 -1.65
C THR A 206 14.52 -3.90 -0.21
N LYS A 207 15.51 -3.92 0.68
CA LYS A 207 15.33 -4.23 2.11
C LYS A 207 14.41 -3.24 2.82
N GLN A 208 14.44 -1.96 2.43
CA GLN A 208 13.55 -0.94 2.98
C GLN A 208 12.18 -0.89 2.30
N LYS A 209 11.89 -1.81 1.37
CA LYS A 209 10.64 -1.87 0.59
C LYS A 209 10.33 -0.55 -0.11
N ILE A 210 11.37 0.12 -0.61
CA ILE A 210 11.24 1.30 -1.46
C ILE A 210 11.11 0.79 -2.89
N ARG A 211 10.29 1.47 -3.71
CA ARG A 211 10.13 1.16 -5.13
C ARG A 211 11.53 1.04 -5.79
N LEU A 212 11.75 -0.02 -6.58
CA LEU A 212 12.98 -0.16 -7.36
C LEU A 212 13.02 0.84 -8.53
N PRO A 213 14.21 1.38 -8.88
CA PRO A 213 14.41 2.17 -10.09
C PRO A 213 13.86 1.47 -11.34
N ASP A 214 13.43 2.24 -12.33
CA ASP A 214 13.00 1.70 -13.61
C ASP A 214 14.20 1.41 -14.53
N GLU A 215 15.23 2.26 -14.46
CA GLU A 215 16.47 2.09 -15.22
C GLU A 215 17.69 2.34 -14.32
N ALA A 216 18.78 1.65 -14.62
CA ALA A 216 20.10 1.96 -14.10
C ALA A 216 20.93 2.60 -15.21
N GLN A 217 21.87 3.47 -14.84
CA GLN A 217 22.84 4.08 -15.74
C GLN A 217 22.18 4.91 -16.85
N LYS A 218 21.15 5.69 -16.47
CA LYS A 218 20.31 6.50 -17.39
C LYS A 218 21.04 7.75 -17.85
N LEU A 219 21.24 7.88 -19.15
CA LEU A 219 21.81 9.07 -19.77
C LEU A 219 20.74 10.17 -19.92
N TYR A 220 20.99 11.33 -19.32
CA TYR A 220 20.27 12.56 -19.62
C TYR A 220 20.91 13.29 -20.79
N THR A 221 20.08 13.65 -21.78
CA THR A 221 20.49 14.34 -23.00
C THR A 221 19.68 15.61 -23.19
N GLU A 222 20.33 16.69 -23.58
CA GLU A 222 19.69 17.95 -23.96
C GLU A 222 19.99 18.20 -25.44
N ASN A 223 18.96 18.33 -26.28
CA ASN A 223 19.11 18.51 -27.73
C ASN A 223 20.06 17.47 -28.37
N ASP A 224 19.88 16.20 -28.02
CA ASP A 224 20.72 15.06 -28.44
C ASP A 224 22.19 15.12 -27.96
N VAL A 225 22.53 16.04 -27.05
CA VAL A 225 23.86 16.12 -26.43
C VAL A 225 23.82 15.46 -25.04
N PRO A 226 24.70 14.49 -24.75
CA PRO A 226 24.81 13.89 -23.42
C PRO A 226 25.31 14.90 -22.39
N ILE A 227 24.55 15.10 -21.32
CA ILE A 227 24.89 16.04 -20.25
C ILE A 227 25.41 15.29 -19.03
N SER A 228 24.64 14.33 -18.52
CA SER A 228 25.00 13.56 -17.32
C SER A 228 24.39 12.16 -17.38
N LYS A 229 24.96 11.23 -16.64
CA LYS A 229 24.48 9.85 -16.50
C LYS A 229 24.14 9.63 -15.03
N ALA A 230 22.87 9.38 -14.75
CA ALA A 230 22.42 9.06 -13.39
C ALA A 230 22.58 7.56 -13.13
N ASP A 231 22.90 7.20 -11.90
CA ASP A 231 23.06 5.81 -11.49
C ASP A 231 21.73 5.07 -11.56
N PHE A 232 20.66 5.75 -11.15
CA PHE A 232 19.30 5.22 -11.20
C PHE A 232 18.31 6.25 -11.72
N PHE A 233 17.23 5.78 -12.33
CA PHE A 233 16.15 6.61 -12.86
C PHE A 233 14.79 6.02 -12.55
N TYR A 234 13.87 6.89 -12.12
CA TYR A 234 12.48 6.58 -11.86
C TYR A 234 11.60 7.38 -12.81
N ASN A 235 10.70 6.69 -13.49
CA ASN A 235 9.72 7.36 -14.33
C ASN A 235 8.74 8.18 -13.49
N PRO A 236 8.32 9.36 -13.97
CA PRO A 236 8.62 9.88 -15.32
C PRO A 236 9.91 10.71 -15.45
N ASP A 237 10.46 11.25 -14.38
CA ASP A 237 11.41 12.38 -14.46
C ASP A 237 12.41 12.49 -13.29
N THR A 238 12.60 11.43 -12.50
CA THR A 238 13.46 11.48 -11.30
C THR A 238 14.79 10.76 -11.52
N TYR A 239 15.89 11.50 -11.34
CA TYR A 239 17.27 11.04 -11.52
C TYR A 239 17.96 10.92 -10.16
N LEU A 240 18.49 9.74 -9.84
CA LEU A 240 19.16 9.44 -8.60
C LEU A 240 20.66 9.21 -8.83
N PHE A 241 21.49 9.96 -8.10
CA PHE A 241 22.94 9.89 -8.12
C PHE A 241 23.47 9.31 -6.80
N VAL A 242 24.39 8.36 -6.90
CA VAL A 242 25.05 7.67 -5.80
C VAL A 242 26.51 8.14 -5.75
N ASP A 243 26.77 9.16 -4.94
CA ASP A 243 28.09 9.79 -4.90
C ASP A 243 29.02 9.04 -3.95
N GLY A 244 29.87 8.17 -4.50
CA GLY A 244 30.95 7.52 -3.75
C GLY A 244 32.12 8.46 -3.37
N PRO A 245 33.16 7.93 -2.71
CA PRO A 245 34.35 8.69 -2.31
C PRO A 245 34.95 9.43 -3.50
N PRO A 246 35.30 10.72 -3.35
CA PRO A 246 35.78 11.53 -4.46
C PRO A 246 37.13 11.00 -4.92
N HIS A 247 37.14 10.33 -6.06
CA HIS A 247 38.37 10.00 -6.78
C HIS A 247 38.75 11.10 -7.79
N THR A 248 37.93 12.15 -7.90
CA THR A 248 38.06 13.23 -8.88
C THR A 248 38.36 14.58 -8.21
N PRO A 249 39.15 15.45 -8.89
CA PRO A 249 39.52 16.77 -8.36
C PRO A 249 38.33 17.76 -8.30
N GLU A 250 38.46 18.81 -7.48
CA GLU A 250 37.38 19.76 -7.15
C GLU A 250 36.70 20.42 -8.37
N ASN A 251 37.44 20.63 -9.45
CA ASN A 251 36.89 21.19 -10.70
C ASN A 251 35.84 20.25 -11.32
N VAL A 252 36.05 18.94 -11.26
CA VAL A 252 35.12 17.93 -11.78
C VAL A 252 33.85 17.89 -10.93
N GLN A 253 33.98 17.99 -9.60
CA GLN A 253 32.83 18.03 -8.69
C GLN A 253 31.93 19.25 -8.95
N ARG A 254 32.53 20.41 -9.26
CA ARG A 254 31.77 21.62 -9.62
C ARG A 254 31.06 21.47 -10.96
N GLU A 255 31.70 20.83 -11.94
CA GLU A 255 31.09 20.55 -13.24
C GLU A 255 29.92 19.55 -13.11
N ASP A 256 30.06 18.52 -12.28
CA ASP A 256 29.00 17.54 -12.06
C ASP A 256 27.79 18.16 -11.36
N LYS A 257 28.02 19.01 -10.36
CA LYS A 257 26.94 19.80 -9.76
C LYS A 257 26.23 20.68 -10.80
N ALA A 258 26.98 21.40 -11.64
CA ALA A 258 26.37 22.27 -12.66
C ALA A 258 25.52 21.47 -13.68
N LYS A 259 25.92 20.23 -14.01
CA LYS A 259 25.11 19.35 -14.86
C LYS A 259 23.80 18.92 -14.18
N ARG A 260 23.83 18.66 -12.87
CA ARG A 260 22.64 18.28 -12.08
C ARG A 260 21.68 19.45 -11.91
N ASP A 261 22.19 20.63 -11.55
CA ASP A 261 21.41 21.88 -11.49
C ASP A 261 20.70 22.15 -12.83
N LYS A 262 21.34 21.78 -13.95
CA LYS A 262 20.76 21.88 -15.28
C LYS A 262 19.61 20.90 -15.49
N ILE A 263 19.74 19.64 -15.07
CA ILE A 263 18.66 18.64 -15.11
C ILE A 263 17.43 19.17 -14.34
N GLU A 264 17.64 19.68 -13.13
CA GLU A 264 16.57 20.27 -12.31
C GLU A 264 15.92 21.48 -12.98
N SER A 265 16.71 22.34 -13.63
CA SER A 265 16.19 23.53 -14.33
C SER A 265 15.21 23.20 -15.47
N TYR A 266 15.23 21.95 -15.98
CA TYR A 266 14.31 21.45 -16.98
C TYR A 266 13.07 20.76 -16.40
N GLY A 267 12.87 20.83 -15.08
CA GLY A 267 11.69 20.29 -14.39
C GLY A 267 11.81 18.83 -13.98
N HIS A 268 13.01 18.25 -14.04
CA HIS A 268 13.29 16.93 -13.52
C HIS A 268 13.63 16.97 -12.03
N THR A 269 13.33 15.90 -11.30
CA THR A 269 13.74 15.76 -9.90
C THR A 269 15.14 15.15 -9.85
N VAL A 270 16.06 15.76 -9.12
CA VAL A 270 17.40 15.18 -8.87
C VAL A 270 17.53 14.84 -7.40
N ILE A 271 17.95 13.60 -7.12
CA ILE A 271 18.22 13.11 -5.77
C ILE A 271 19.67 12.68 -5.70
N GLU A 272 20.36 13.07 -4.63
CA GLU A 272 21.75 12.71 -4.37
C GLU A 272 21.85 11.93 -3.06
N LEU A 273 22.51 10.77 -3.10
CA LEU A 273 22.96 10.06 -1.91
C LEU A 273 24.46 10.31 -1.73
N ASP A 274 24.84 10.87 -0.58
CA ASP A 274 26.21 11.32 -0.34
C ASP A 274 27.00 10.29 0.49
N PHE A 275 27.96 9.64 -0.17
CA PHE A 275 28.89 8.69 0.42
C PHE A 275 30.36 9.14 0.26
N LYS A 276 30.59 10.44 0.00
CA LYS A 276 31.92 10.99 -0.31
C LYS A 276 32.94 10.81 0.81
N ASP A 277 32.50 10.63 2.06
CA ASP A 277 33.39 10.42 3.18
C ASP A 277 33.93 8.99 3.31
N GLY A 278 33.41 8.05 2.51
CA GLY A 278 33.83 6.65 2.47
C GLY A 278 33.52 5.83 3.73
N LYS A 279 32.82 6.40 4.71
CA LYS A 279 32.58 5.75 6.00
C LYS A 279 31.62 4.57 5.92
N TYR A 280 30.89 4.42 4.82
CA TYR A 280 29.99 3.27 4.59
C TYR A 280 30.72 1.92 4.59
N HIS A 281 32.04 1.90 4.38
CA HIS A 281 32.87 0.70 4.51
C HIS A 281 33.05 0.25 5.97
N GLU A 282 32.97 1.19 6.92
CA GLU A 282 33.16 0.94 8.36
C GLU A 282 31.80 0.78 9.07
N ASP A 283 30.77 1.49 8.60
CA ASP A 283 29.43 1.50 9.17
C ASP A 283 28.36 1.38 8.07
N SER A 284 27.76 0.20 7.95
CA SER A 284 26.71 -0.07 6.96
C SER A 284 25.41 0.68 7.24
N SER A 285 25.21 1.21 8.46
CA SER A 285 24.01 2.00 8.80
C SER A 285 23.94 3.33 8.04
N ILE A 286 25.07 3.81 7.51
CA ILE A 286 25.12 5.03 6.68
C ILE A 286 24.32 4.83 5.38
N ILE A 287 24.45 3.65 4.74
CA ILE A 287 23.66 3.32 3.55
C ILE A 287 22.17 3.28 3.90
N THR A 288 21.82 2.66 5.03
CA THR A 288 20.44 2.65 5.53
C THR A 288 19.88 4.07 5.73
N GLN A 289 20.65 4.98 6.34
CA GLN A 289 20.24 6.36 6.59
C GLN A 289 20.06 7.17 5.31
N GLU A 290 21.03 7.10 4.38
CA GLU A 290 20.95 7.80 3.10
C GLU A 290 19.77 7.29 2.27
N VAL A 291 19.59 5.97 2.16
CA VAL A 291 18.48 5.36 1.42
C VAL A 291 17.11 5.69 2.04
N SER A 292 17.04 5.85 3.36
CA SER A 292 15.79 6.23 4.04
C SER A 292 15.25 7.59 3.56
N LYS A 293 16.12 8.51 3.11
CA LYS A 293 15.72 9.81 2.56
C LYS A 293 14.90 9.69 1.27
N LEU A 294 15.02 8.58 0.54
CA LEU A 294 14.25 8.35 -0.68
C LEU A 294 12.75 8.24 -0.38
N ARG A 295 12.36 7.89 0.84
CA ARG A 295 10.95 7.80 1.24
C ARG A 295 10.22 9.13 1.10
N ASP A 296 10.90 10.25 1.37
CA ASP A 296 10.34 11.60 1.26
C ASP A 296 9.96 11.97 -0.20
N PHE A 297 10.46 11.21 -1.19
CA PHE A 297 10.24 11.46 -2.62
C PHE A 297 9.27 10.47 -3.27
N PHE A 298 9.06 9.31 -2.66
CA PHE A 298 8.32 8.19 -3.24
C PHE A 298 7.20 7.74 -2.31
N ASP A 299 6.39 8.67 -1.78
CA ASP A 299 5.26 8.47 -0.83
C ASP A 299 4.25 7.35 -1.18
N ASP A 300 4.44 6.62 -2.28
CA ASP A 300 3.80 5.34 -2.54
C ASP A 300 4.70 4.20 -2.02
N ILE A 301 4.45 3.74 -0.78
CA ILE A 301 4.99 2.48 -0.26
C ILE A 301 4.51 1.36 -1.19
N ILE A 302 5.40 0.89 -2.07
CA ILE A 302 5.22 -0.39 -2.76
C ILE A 302 5.75 -1.45 -1.81
N ASP A 303 4.84 -2.09 -1.07
CA ASP A 303 5.18 -3.21 -0.20
C ASP A 303 5.55 -4.42 -1.06
N TYR A 304 6.84 -4.78 -1.07
CA TYR A 304 7.39 -5.89 -1.84
C TYR A 304 7.65 -7.16 -1.04
N ASP A 305 7.19 -7.27 0.21
CA ASP A 305 7.23 -8.55 0.92
C ASP A 305 5.84 -9.05 1.27
N SER A 306 5.39 -10.04 0.52
CA SER A 306 4.61 -11.14 1.08
C SER A 306 5.21 -12.45 0.56
N GLN A 307 6.16 -12.99 1.34
CA GLN A 307 6.53 -14.41 1.30
C GLN A 307 5.29 -15.30 1.42
#